data_AF-A0A2M8KVB3-F1
#
_entry.id   AF-A0A2M8KVB3-F1
#
_cell.length_a   1.000
_cell.length_b   1.000
_cell.length_c   1.000
_cell.angle_alpha   90.00
_cell.angle_beta   90.00
_cell.angle_gamma   90.00
#
_symmetry.space_group_name_H-M   'P 1'
#
loop_
_entity.id
_entity.type
_entity.pdbx_description
1 polymer ?
#
loop_
_entity_poly.entity_id
_entity_poly.type
_entity_poly.pdbx_seq_one_letter_code
_entity_poly.pdbx_strand_id
1 'polypeptide(L)' 'MFLMVAVIKSKGQSKDSMLRRFIKKVNDEGYIDVLKNRTFYHPPSMVKKEKAKELSKRKRSFRD' A
#
# COMPACT_ATOMS: atom_id res chain seq x y z
N MET A 1 -0.36 -11.43 7.24
CA MET A 1 1.04 -11.93 7.27
C MET A 1 1.78 -11.16 6.19
N PHE A 2 2.81 -10.39 6.54
CA PHE A 2 3.59 -9.66 5.52
C PHE A 2 4.71 -10.58 5.04
N LEU A 3 4.87 -10.71 3.72
CA LEU A 3 5.96 -11.47 3.12
C LEU A 3 7.00 -10.47 2.64
N MET A 4 8.27 -10.69 2.94
CA MET A 4 9.33 -9.80 2.47
C MET A 4 9.25 -9.61 0.94
N VAL A 5 9.05 -8.37 0.48
CA VAL A 5 8.98 -8.06 -0.95
C VAL A 5 10.36 -8.16 -1.57
N ALA A 6 10.53 -9.11 -2.49
CA ALA A 6 11.73 -9.24 -3.32
C ALA A 6 11.38 -9.20 -4.82
N VAL A 7 12.27 -8.57 -5.59
CA VAL A 7 12.23 -8.55 -7.07
C VAL A 7 13.59 -9.00 -7.59
N ILE A 8 13.60 -10.13 -8.30
CA ILE A 8 14.80 -10.70 -8.92
C ILE A 8 14.87 -10.24 -10.37
N LYS A 9 16.06 -9.83 -10.82
CA LYS A 9 16.29 -9.36 -12.18
C LYS A 9 16.17 -10.49 -13.19
N SER A 10 15.40 -10.27 -14.25
CA SER A 10 15.41 -11.13 -15.43
C SER A 10 16.41 -10.65 -16.49
N LYS A 11 16.90 -11.56 -17.34
CA LYS A 11 17.81 -11.22 -18.46
C LYS A 11 17.12 -10.20 -19.39
N GLY A 12 17.84 -9.15 -19.77
CA GLY A 12 17.33 -8.08 -20.63
C GLY A 12 16.46 -7.02 -19.93
N GLN A 13 16.18 -7.15 -18.63
CA GLN A 13 15.34 -6.20 -17.92
C GLN A 13 16.10 -4.94 -17.47
N SER A 14 15.52 -3.77 -17.71
CA SER A 14 16.07 -2.48 -17.25
C SER A 14 15.86 -2.28 -15.74
N LYS A 15 16.74 -1.48 -15.12
CA LYS A 15 16.65 -1.15 -13.69
C LYS A 15 15.33 -0.44 -13.35
N ASP A 16 14.88 0.48 -14.19
CA ASP A 16 13.61 1.21 -13.99
C ASP A 16 12.39 0.29 -14.01
N SER A 17 12.38 -0.71 -14.89
CA SER A 17 11.30 -1.70 -14.92
C SER A 17 11.23 -2.50 -13.62
N MET A 18 12.39 -2.84 -13.04
CA MET A 18 12.44 -3.51 -11.75
C MET A 18 11.96 -2.61 -10.61
N LEU A 19 12.39 -1.34 -10.59
CA LEU A 19 11.98 -0.39 -9.56
C LEU A 19 10.46 -0.19 -9.58
N ARG A 20 9.86 -0.04 -10.77
CA ARG A 20 8.41 0.06 -10.90
C ARG A 20 7.68 -1.18 -10.37
N ARG A 21 8.17 -2.38 -10.69
CA ARG A 21 7.59 -3.64 -10.17
C ARG A 21 7.72 -3.74 -8.65
N PHE A 22 8.84 -3.32 -8.09
CA PHE A 22 9.05 -3.30 -6.65
C PHE A 22 8.09 -2.35 -5.96
N ILE A 23 8.00 -1.10 -6.43
CA ILE A 23 7.05 -0.09 -5.90
C ILE A 23 5.62 -0.62 -5.96
N LYS A 24 5.23 -1.25 -7.08
CA LYS A 24 3.91 -1.86 -7.20
C LYS A 24 3.66 -2.93 -6.14
N LYS A 25 4.58 -3.88 -5.96
CA LYS A 25 4.44 -4.93 -4.92
C LYS A 25 4.38 -4.36 -3.50
N VAL A 26 5.21 -3.37 -3.19
CA VAL A 26 5.21 -2.70 -1.87
C VAL A 26 3.85 -2.05 -1.58
N ASN A 27 3.25 -1.42 -2.60
CA ASN A 27 1.92 -0.82 -2.49
C ASN A 27 0.82 -1.88 -2.39
N ASP A 28 0.88 -2.92 -3.23
CA ASP A 28 -0.11 -4.01 -3.23
C ASP A 28 -0.15 -4.76 -1.89
N GLU A 29 1.01 -4.92 -1.24
CA GLU A 29 1.10 -5.52 0.11
C GLU A 29 0.75 -4.53 1.25
N GLY A 30 0.50 -3.25 0.94
CA GLY A 30 0.02 -2.27 1.92
C GLY A 30 1.07 -1.80 2.94
N TYR A 31 2.36 -1.97 2.65
CA TYR A 31 3.45 -1.57 3.56
C TYR A 31 3.40 -0.10 3.96
N ILE A 32 3.06 0.78 3.00
CA ILE A 32 3.03 2.23 3.24
C ILE A 32 1.96 2.60 4.27
N ASP A 33 0.77 2.00 4.19
CA ASP A 33 -0.33 2.29 5.12
C ASP A 33 -0.02 1.76 6.52
N VAL A 34 0.62 0.59 6.61
CA VAL A 34 1.06 0.01 7.88
C VAL A 34 2.09 0.91 8.55
N LEU A 35 3.08 1.38 7.80
CA LEU A 35 4.08 2.31 8.32
C LEU A 35 3.39 3.56 8.85
N LYS A 36 2.55 4.22 8.04
CA LYS A 36 1.80 5.42 8.48
C LYS A 36 1.01 5.20 9.76
N ASN A 37 0.28 4.08 9.85
CA ASN A 37 -0.54 3.74 11.02
C ASN A 37 0.29 3.41 12.28
N ARG A 38 1.57 3.03 12.12
CA ARG A 38 2.46 2.68 13.23
C ARG A 38 3.41 3.81 13.64
N THR A 39 3.70 4.76 12.74
CA THR A 39 4.63 5.86 13.03
C THR A 39 4.12 6.75 14.16
N PHE A 40 2.81 6.92 14.29
CA PHE A 40 2.19 7.77 15.32
C PHE A 40 1.03 7.05 16.01
N TYR A 41 0.83 7.36 17.29
CA TYR A 41 -0.35 6.91 18.00
C TYR A 41 -1.60 7.63 17.48
N HIS A 42 -2.62 6.85 17.12
CA HIS A 42 -3.92 7.36 16.71
C HIS A 42 -4.99 6.88 17.69
N PRO A 43 -5.78 7.80 18.30
CA PRO A 43 -6.91 7.42 19.13
C PRO A 43 -7.89 6.52 18.37
N PRO A 44 -8.55 5.55 19.03
CA PRO A 44 -9.46 4.61 18.38
C PRO A 44 -10.60 5.29 17.60
N SER A 45 -11.05 6.46 18.05
CA SER A 45 -12.07 7.27 17.38
C SER A 45 -11.61 7.79 16.02
N MET A 46 -10.35 8.25 15.92
CA MET A 46 -9.75 8.70 14.66
C MET A 46 -9.57 7.54 13.69
N VAL A 47 -9.08 6.40 14.17
CA VAL A 47 -8.91 5.19 13.35
C VAL A 47 -10.25 4.73 12.75
N LYS A 48 -11.33 4.74 13.55
CA LYS A 48 -12.69 4.41 13.06
C LYS A 48 -13.16 5.40 11.99
N LYS A 49 -12.93 6.69 12.19
CA LYS A 49 -13.30 7.75 11.24
C LYS A 49 -12.57 7.61 9.91
N GLU A 50 -11.27 7.32 9.94
CA GLU A 50 -10.45 7.14 8.75
C GLU A 50 -10.85 5.90 7.95
N LYS A 51 -11.08 4.77 8.63
CA LYS A 51 -11.58 3.54 7.98
C LYS A 51 -12.92 3.76 7.29
N ALA A 52 -13.86 4.47 7.94
CA ALA A 52 -15.15 4.80 7.33
C ALA A 52 -15.00 5.69 6.08
N LYS A 53 -14.06 6.64 6.12
CA LYS A 53 -13.74 7.52 4.98
C LYS A 53 -13.09 6.76 3.81
N GLU A 54 -12.22 5.79 4.08
CA GLU A 54 -11.65 4.95 3.02
C GLU A 54 -12.70 4.05 2.37
N LEU A 55 -13.61 3.47 3.16
CA LEU A 55 -14.71 2.66 2.65
C LEU A 55 -15.64 3.48 1.76
N SER A 56 -15.97 4.71 2.13
CA SER A 56 -16.82 5.58 1.30
C SER A 56 -16.12 6.01 0.00
N LYS A 57 -14.81 6.30 0.05
CA LYS A 57 -14.01 6.58 -1.15
C LYS A 57 -13.99 5.40 -2.12
N ARG A 58 -13.72 4.18 -1.63
CA ARG A 58 -13.73 2.96 -2.45
C ARG A 58 -15.09 2.69 -3.09
N LYS A 59 -16.18 2.95 -2.37
CA LYS A 59 -17.53 2.83 -2.93
C LYS A 59 -17.82 3.86 -4.02
N ARG A 60 -17.27 5.08 -3.91
CA ARG A 60 -17.43 6.13 -4.92
C ARG A 60 -16.65 5.81 -6.19
N SER A 61 -15.40 5.37 -6.08
CA SER A 61 -14.56 5.02 -7.23
C SER A 61 -15.03 3.79 -8.03
N PHE A 62 -16.01 3.03 -7.52
CA PHE A 62 -16.63 1.92 -8.24
C PHE A 62 -17.86 2.35 -9.06
N ARG A 63 -18.37 3.56 -8.82
CA ARG A 63 -19.56 4.10 -9.50
C ARG A 63 -19.21 5.04 -10.66
N ASP A 64 -18.00 5.57 -10.65
CA ASP A 64 -17.39 6.39 -11.71
C ASP A 64 -16.56 5.49 -12.64
#